data_AF-A0A2K9AGI7-F1
#
_entry.id   AF-A0A2K9AGI7-F1
#
_cell.length_a   1.000
_cell.length_b   1.000
_cell.length_c   1.000
_cell.angle_alpha   90.00
_cell.angle_beta   90.00
_cell.angle_gamma   90.00
#
_symmetry.space_group_name_H-M   'P 1'
#
loop_
_entity.id
_entity.type
_entity.pdbx_description
1 polymer ?
#
loop_
_entity_poly.entity_id
_entity_poly.type
_entity_poly.pdbx_seq_one_letter_code
_entity_poly.pdbx_strand_id
1 'polypeptide(L)'
;MSPHRRPYRSSAHFSRRFNASGPLERVLILIVIAAVIGITVGLLLPRVNPDAAKLTGGYTATGSAADTLNKLTVDDNQSAHGYDRDSFAFRSVDTDGNGCDARDDVLARDLTDVKYKYAGSCVVVSGTLDDPYTGQTINFVRGRTTSAKVQIDHVVALENAWQSGANKWPATKRHEFGNDPYNLLAVNGPANQEKGSASAAYWLPTNSEYRCDYVARQIGVKDKYQLTVTSQEKDAMLAVLHTCPGQAVPAD
;
A
#
# COMPACT_ATOMS: atom_id res chain seq x y z
N MET A 1 56.78 19.45 -72.61
CA MET A 1 56.08 18.36 -71.91
C MET A 1 54.63 18.76 -71.69
N SER A 2 53.70 17.95 -72.20
CA SER A 2 52.25 18.06 -71.98
C SER A 2 51.84 17.68 -70.53
N PRO A 3 50.60 17.99 -70.11
CA PRO A 3 50.24 18.33 -68.74
C PRO A 3 49.62 17.15 -67.97
N HIS A 4 49.69 17.17 -66.63
CA HIS A 4 48.79 16.36 -65.80
C HIS A 4 48.07 17.23 -64.77
N ARG A 5 46.84 17.61 -65.10
CA ARG A 5 45.84 18.09 -64.14
C ARG A 5 45.33 16.88 -63.35
N ARG A 6 45.43 16.92 -62.02
CA ARG A 6 44.71 15.99 -61.13
C ARG A 6 43.29 16.51 -60.90
N PRO A 7 42.24 15.67 -60.97
CA PRO A 7 40.88 16.11 -60.72
C PRO A 7 40.60 16.21 -59.21
N TYR A 8 39.84 17.24 -58.86
CA TYR A 8 39.28 17.51 -57.53
C TYR A 8 38.20 16.46 -57.20
N ARG A 9 38.37 15.71 -56.10
CA ARG A 9 37.35 14.77 -55.60
C ARG A 9 36.26 15.56 -54.88
N SER A 10 35.12 15.73 -55.53
CA SER A 10 33.90 16.24 -54.89
C SER A 10 33.30 15.16 -53.99
N SER A 11 33.11 15.49 -52.71
CA SER A 11 32.35 14.70 -51.74
C SER A 11 30.86 14.77 -52.09
N ALA A 12 30.29 13.67 -52.58
CA ALA A 12 28.86 13.53 -52.80
C ALA A 12 28.12 13.50 -51.45
N HIS A 13 27.59 14.65 -51.02
CA HIS A 13 26.53 14.67 -50.02
C HIS A 13 25.28 14.07 -50.64
N PHE A 14 24.95 12.84 -50.25
CA PHE A 14 23.70 12.18 -50.63
C PHE A 14 22.55 12.77 -49.81
N SER A 15 22.14 14.01 -50.10
CA SER A 15 20.86 14.52 -49.62
C SER A 15 19.76 13.92 -50.48
N ARG A 16 19.21 12.78 -50.07
CA ARG A 16 17.92 12.30 -50.60
C ARG A 16 16.85 13.32 -50.19
N ARG A 17 16.62 14.33 -51.03
CA ARG A 17 15.36 15.06 -51.02
C ARG A 17 14.30 14.08 -51.51
N PHE A 18 13.46 13.59 -50.59
CA PHE A 18 12.24 12.88 -50.95
C PHE A 18 11.34 13.87 -51.70
N ASN A 19 11.41 13.85 -53.03
CA ASN A 19 10.44 14.53 -53.88
C ASN A 19 9.16 13.70 -53.87
N ALA A 20 8.23 14.03 -52.97
CA ALA A 20 6.89 13.45 -52.95
C ALA A 20 6.06 14.02 -54.13
N SER A 21 6.29 13.46 -55.32
CA SER A 21 5.72 13.95 -56.59
C SER A 21 4.40 13.28 -56.98
N GLY A 22 3.96 12.22 -56.30
CA GLY A 22 2.72 11.50 -56.61
C GLY A 22 1.59 11.70 -55.58
N PRO A 23 0.30 11.76 -56.00
CA PRO A 23 -0.84 11.82 -55.08
C PRO A 23 -0.91 10.61 -54.13
N LEU A 24 -0.56 9.41 -54.59
CA LEU A 24 -0.45 8.19 -53.77
C LEU A 24 0.61 8.31 -52.67
N GLU A 25 1.75 8.93 -52.97
CA GLU A 25 2.87 9.09 -52.04
C GLU A 25 2.51 10.09 -50.93
N ARG A 26 1.78 11.15 -51.28
CA ARG A 26 1.21 12.10 -50.29
C ARG A 26 0.19 11.44 -49.39
N VAL A 27 -0.67 10.58 -49.93
CA VAL A 27 -1.65 9.81 -49.14
C VAL A 27 -0.93 8.86 -48.18
N LEU A 28 0.11 8.15 -48.65
CA LEU A 28 0.92 7.28 -47.79
C LEU A 28 1.64 8.04 -46.67
N ILE A 29 2.22 9.21 -46.98
CA ILE A 29 2.85 10.08 -45.97
C ILE A 29 1.83 10.53 -44.92
N LEU A 30 0.62 10.93 -45.33
CA LEU A 30 -0.43 11.33 -44.40
C LEU A 30 -0.90 10.18 -43.50
N ILE A 31 -1.02 8.96 -44.04
CA ILE A 31 -1.35 7.76 -43.25
C ILE A 31 -0.27 7.47 -42.22
N VAL A 32 1.01 7.55 -42.60
CA VAL A 32 2.13 7.34 -41.68
C VAL A 32 2.15 8.42 -40.59
N ILE A 33 1.94 9.69 -40.95
CA ILE A 33 1.86 10.78 -39.97
C ILE A 33 0.69 10.55 -38.99
N ALA A 34 -0.49 10.19 -39.48
CA ALA A 34 -1.65 9.90 -38.64
C ALA A 34 -1.40 8.71 -37.71
N ALA A 35 -0.76 7.65 -38.20
CA ALA A 35 -0.38 6.50 -37.39
C ALA A 35 0.65 6.88 -36.31
N VAL A 36 1.68 7.65 -36.66
CA VAL A 36 2.67 8.15 -35.70
C VAL A 36 1.99 8.99 -34.63
N ILE A 37 1.18 9.99 -35.00
CA ILE A 37 0.42 10.82 -34.07
C ILE A 37 -0.45 9.96 -33.15
N GLY A 38 -1.18 8.98 -33.70
CA GLY A 38 -1.99 8.06 -32.91
C GLY A 38 -1.18 7.27 -31.89
N ILE A 39 0.01 6.78 -32.26
CA ILE A 39 0.92 6.06 -31.37
C ILE A 39 1.49 6.99 -30.29
N THR A 40 1.97 8.19 -30.64
CA THR A 40 2.51 9.14 -29.66
C THR A 40 1.43 9.58 -28.68
N VAL A 41 0.23 9.89 -29.18
CA VAL A 41 -0.94 10.26 -28.37
C VAL A 41 -1.33 9.11 -27.44
N GLY A 42 -1.38 7.86 -27.93
CA GLY A 42 -1.67 6.68 -27.11
C GLY A 42 -0.62 6.41 -26.02
N LEU A 43 0.66 6.75 -26.25
CA LEU A 43 1.73 6.57 -25.28
C LEU A 43 1.86 7.73 -24.28
N LEU A 44 1.53 8.96 -24.69
CA LEU A 44 1.72 10.16 -23.87
C LEU A 44 0.46 10.54 -23.08
N LEU A 45 -0.74 10.39 -23.65
CA LEU A 45 -1.99 10.77 -22.97
C LEU A 45 -2.18 10.11 -21.60
N PRO A 46 -1.93 8.79 -21.41
CA PRO A 46 -2.03 8.16 -20.10
C PRO A 46 -1.07 8.72 -19.05
N ARG A 47 0.03 9.36 -19.47
CA ARG A 47 1.02 9.96 -18.55
C ARG A 47 0.65 11.36 -18.10
N VAL A 48 -0.20 12.05 -18.85
CA VAL A 48 -0.60 13.45 -18.57
C VAL A 48 -2.04 13.57 -18.08
N ASN A 49 -2.89 12.56 -18.31
CA ASN A 49 -4.27 12.52 -17.88
C ASN A 49 -4.59 11.19 -17.15
N PRO A 50 -4.84 11.22 -15.83
CA PRO A 50 -5.23 10.06 -15.02
C PRO A 50 -6.49 9.34 -15.54
N ASP A 51 -7.44 10.07 -16.14
CA ASP A 51 -8.67 9.50 -16.69
C ASP A 51 -8.39 8.67 -17.96
N ALA A 52 -7.42 9.10 -18.78
CA ALA A 52 -6.98 8.36 -19.95
C ALA A 52 -6.20 7.09 -19.57
N ALA A 53 -5.46 7.11 -18.46
CA ALA A 53 -4.80 5.93 -17.90
C ALA A 53 -5.81 4.89 -17.41
N LYS A 54 -6.90 5.34 -16.75
CA LYS A 54 -8.03 4.47 -16.37
C LYS A 54 -8.71 3.84 -17.59
N LEU A 55 -8.90 4.59 -18.67
CA LEU A 55 -9.56 4.10 -19.90
C LEU A 55 -8.71 3.12 -20.73
N THR A 56 -7.37 3.19 -20.64
CA THR A 56 -6.46 2.37 -21.46
C THR A 56 -5.97 1.10 -20.76
N GLY A 57 -6.34 0.86 -19.50
CA GLY A 57 -6.02 -0.37 -18.77
C GLY A 57 -4.53 -0.59 -18.47
N GLY A 58 -3.66 0.39 -18.75
CA GLY A 58 -2.21 0.29 -18.55
C GLY A 58 -1.75 0.40 -17.10
N TYR A 59 -2.65 0.73 -16.18
CA TYR A 59 -2.39 0.95 -14.76
C TYR A 59 -3.55 0.42 -13.91
N THR A 60 -4.02 -0.80 -14.15
CA THR A 60 -4.98 -1.44 -13.24
C THR A 60 -4.21 -2.15 -12.13
N ALA A 61 -4.55 -1.85 -10.87
CA ALA A 61 -4.08 -2.65 -9.75
C ALA A 61 -4.67 -4.05 -9.90
N THR A 62 -3.84 -5.08 -9.72
CA THR A 62 -4.23 -6.49 -9.90
C THR A 62 -3.89 -7.31 -8.65
N GLY A 63 -4.47 -8.50 -8.53
CA GLY A 63 -4.29 -9.38 -7.37
C GLY A 63 -5.47 -9.33 -6.41
N SER A 64 -5.51 -10.27 -5.47
CA SER A 64 -6.66 -10.40 -4.57
C SER A 64 -6.89 -9.17 -3.70
N ALA A 65 -5.84 -8.40 -3.37
CA ALA A 65 -6.00 -7.14 -2.64
C ALA A 65 -6.80 -6.11 -3.43
N ALA A 66 -6.51 -5.94 -4.72
CA ALA A 66 -7.25 -5.02 -5.58
C ALA A 66 -8.71 -5.50 -5.78
N ASP A 67 -8.90 -6.80 -6.00
CA ASP A 67 -10.23 -7.38 -6.17
C ASP A 67 -11.10 -7.24 -4.91
N THR A 68 -10.51 -7.43 -3.72
CA THR A 68 -11.20 -7.23 -2.44
C THR A 68 -11.51 -5.75 -2.20
N LEU A 69 -10.55 -4.85 -2.42
CA LEU A 69 -10.77 -3.40 -2.30
C LEU A 69 -11.91 -2.90 -3.20
N ASN A 70 -12.04 -3.46 -4.39
CA ASN A 70 -13.12 -3.11 -5.32
C ASN A 70 -14.51 -3.50 -4.78
N LYS A 71 -14.60 -4.53 -3.93
CA LYS A 71 -15.85 -4.99 -3.30
C LYS A 71 -16.20 -4.24 -2.02
N LEU A 72 -15.23 -3.58 -1.38
CA LEU A 72 -15.49 -2.78 -0.18
C LEU A 72 -16.49 -1.65 -0.48
N THR A 73 -17.43 -1.49 0.44
CA THR A 73 -18.44 -0.42 0.36
C THR A 73 -17.78 0.93 0.62
N VAL A 74 -18.07 1.91 -0.23
CA VAL A 74 -17.59 3.28 -0.08
C VAL A 74 -18.61 4.09 0.72
N ASP A 75 -18.17 4.72 1.80
CA ASP A 75 -18.95 5.66 2.62
C ASP A 75 -18.07 6.84 3.01
N ASP A 76 -18.36 8.01 2.43
CA ASP A 76 -17.65 9.27 2.70
C ASP A 76 -18.22 10.03 3.92
N ASN A 77 -19.31 9.56 4.52
CA ASN A 77 -19.98 10.23 5.64
C ASN A 77 -19.60 9.60 6.99
N GLN A 78 -18.29 9.44 7.20
CA GLN A 78 -17.76 8.83 8.41
C GLN A 78 -17.78 9.81 9.61
N SER A 79 -18.03 9.28 10.81
CA SER A 79 -18.11 10.09 12.04
C SER A 79 -17.47 9.39 13.23
N ALA A 80 -16.67 10.13 14.00
CA ALA A 80 -16.07 9.67 15.24
C ALA A 80 -16.99 9.85 16.46
N HIS A 81 -18.21 10.36 16.27
CA HIS A 81 -19.10 10.66 17.38
C HIS A 81 -19.37 9.42 18.24
N GLY A 82 -19.27 9.58 19.56
CA GLY A 82 -19.47 8.50 20.53
C GLY A 82 -18.34 7.47 20.59
N TYR A 83 -17.22 7.71 19.90
CA TYR A 83 -16.06 6.83 19.99
C TYR A 83 -15.51 6.79 21.42
N ASP A 84 -15.36 5.57 21.92
CA ASP A 84 -14.63 5.26 23.15
C ASP A 84 -13.67 4.11 22.84
N ARG A 85 -12.38 4.34 23.07
CA ARG A 85 -11.32 3.36 22.83
C ARG A 85 -11.51 2.10 23.68
N ASP A 86 -11.97 2.25 24.91
CA ASP A 86 -12.08 1.14 25.86
C ASP A 86 -13.19 0.17 25.49
N SER A 87 -14.13 0.59 24.62
CA SER A 87 -15.20 -0.26 24.08
C SER A 87 -14.73 -1.42 23.19
N PHE A 88 -13.44 -1.46 22.84
CA PHE A 88 -12.77 -2.56 22.11
C PHE A 88 -12.03 -3.54 23.03
N ALA A 89 -12.00 -3.28 24.35
CA ALA A 89 -11.44 -4.18 25.37
C ALA A 89 -10.05 -4.76 25.04
N PHE A 90 -9.17 -3.96 24.42
CA PHE A 90 -7.83 -4.40 24.05
C PHE A 90 -7.05 -4.87 25.29
N ARG A 91 -6.54 -6.12 25.27
CA ARG A 91 -5.82 -6.80 26.36
C ARG A 91 -6.64 -7.09 27.62
N SER A 92 -7.94 -6.81 27.61
CA SER A 92 -8.85 -7.05 28.74
C SER A 92 -9.67 -8.33 28.56
N VAL A 93 -9.59 -8.94 27.39
CA VAL A 93 -10.23 -10.21 27.05
C VAL A 93 -9.23 -11.15 26.41
N ASP A 94 -9.44 -12.43 26.62
CA ASP A 94 -8.71 -13.52 25.99
C ASP A 94 -9.64 -14.13 24.94
N THR A 95 -9.51 -13.68 23.70
CA THR A 95 -10.42 -14.08 22.60
C THR A 95 -10.08 -15.42 21.98
N ASP A 96 -8.85 -15.91 22.12
CA ASP A 96 -8.42 -17.21 21.60
C ASP A 96 -8.35 -18.32 22.67
N GLY A 97 -8.49 -17.95 23.94
CA GLY A 97 -8.56 -18.87 25.08
C GLY A 97 -7.21 -19.44 25.47
N ASN A 98 -6.10 -18.83 25.03
CA ASN A 98 -4.76 -19.34 25.28
C ASN A 98 -4.19 -18.91 26.65
N GLY A 99 -4.88 -18.03 27.38
CA GLY A 99 -4.52 -17.50 28.69
C GLY A 99 -3.58 -16.29 28.68
N CYS A 100 -3.31 -15.72 27.51
CA CYS A 100 -2.38 -14.63 27.27
C CYS A 100 -3.11 -13.39 26.76
N ASP A 101 -2.50 -12.23 27.00
CA ASP A 101 -3.05 -11.01 26.43
C ASP A 101 -2.59 -10.85 24.98
N ALA A 102 -3.43 -10.23 24.15
CA ALA A 102 -3.14 -10.03 22.73
C ALA A 102 -1.82 -9.29 22.46
N ARG A 103 -1.28 -8.53 23.43
CA ARG A 103 0.02 -7.88 23.26
C ARG A 103 1.15 -8.89 23.35
N ASP A 104 1.14 -9.74 24.36
CA ASP A 104 2.18 -10.76 24.54
C ASP A 104 2.16 -11.78 23.40
N ASP A 105 0.98 -12.10 22.85
CA ASP A 105 0.85 -12.94 21.65
C ASP A 105 1.48 -12.28 20.42
N VAL A 106 1.18 -11.00 20.17
CA VAL A 106 1.76 -10.28 19.03
C VAL A 106 3.27 -10.09 19.21
N LEU A 107 3.75 -9.81 20.42
CA LEU A 107 5.20 -9.75 20.68
C LEU A 107 5.87 -11.10 20.44
N ALA A 108 5.25 -12.21 20.83
CA ALA A 108 5.79 -13.54 20.60
C ALA A 108 5.83 -13.89 19.10
N ARG A 109 4.84 -13.43 18.33
CA ARG A 109 4.74 -13.64 16.88
C ARG A 109 5.73 -12.78 16.09
N ASP A 110 5.83 -11.50 16.42
CA ASP A 110 6.51 -10.50 15.56
C ASP A 110 7.96 -10.25 15.93
N LEU A 111 8.38 -10.61 17.15
CA LEU A 111 9.77 -10.49 17.56
C LEU A 111 10.56 -11.76 17.20
N THR A 112 11.85 -11.57 16.91
CA THR A 112 12.84 -12.65 16.87
C THR A 112 13.61 -12.70 18.19
N ASP A 113 14.36 -13.79 18.43
CA ASP A 113 15.15 -14.00 19.67
C ASP A 113 14.36 -13.79 20.97
N VAL A 114 13.10 -14.22 20.96
CA VAL A 114 12.14 -14.01 22.05
C VAL A 114 12.60 -14.71 23.32
N LYS A 115 12.55 -13.98 24.44
CA LYS A 115 12.71 -14.54 25.79
C LYS A 115 11.44 -14.31 26.59
N TYR A 116 11.03 -15.36 27.29
CA TYR A 116 9.88 -15.34 28.20
C TYR A 116 10.34 -15.16 29.65
N LYS A 117 9.43 -14.68 30.50
CA LYS A 117 9.69 -14.45 31.94
C LYS A 117 10.16 -15.72 32.67
N TYR A 118 9.62 -16.87 32.31
CA TYR A 118 10.03 -18.21 32.73
C TYR A 118 9.49 -19.25 31.73
N ALA A 119 9.96 -20.49 31.78
CA ALA A 119 9.50 -21.56 30.90
C ALA A 119 8.00 -21.83 31.09
N GLY A 120 7.21 -21.77 30.01
CA GLY A 120 5.75 -21.91 30.04
C GLY A 120 4.97 -20.62 30.33
N SER A 121 5.65 -19.47 30.44
CA SER A 121 4.98 -18.16 30.46
C SER A 121 4.79 -17.63 29.03
N CYS A 122 3.73 -16.87 28.77
CA CYS A 122 3.61 -16.05 27.56
C CYS A 122 4.10 -14.61 27.73
N VAL A 123 4.57 -14.24 28.92
CA VAL A 123 5.07 -12.90 29.20
C VAL A 123 6.43 -12.71 28.50
N VAL A 124 6.43 -12.07 27.33
CA VAL A 124 7.64 -11.74 26.55
C VAL A 124 8.47 -10.65 27.24
N VAL A 125 9.68 -10.96 27.71
CA VAL A 125 10.55 -10.01 28.42
C VAL A 125 11.59 -9.36 27.52
N SER A 126 11.94 -9.97 26.39
CA SER A 126 12.80 -9.36 25.38
C SER A 126 12.66 -10.03 24.03
N GLY A 127 13.14 -9.35 22.99
CA GLY A 127 13.29 -9.86 21.62
C GLY A 127 13.80 -8.75 20.72
N THR A 128 13.91 -9.03 19.44
CA THR A 128 14.33 -8.07 18.42
C THR A 128 13.19 -7.84 17.45
N LEU A 129 12.80 -6.58 17.26
CA LEU A 129 11.80 -6.19 16.27
C LEU A 129 12.51 -5.68 15.03
N ASP A 130 12.27 -6.30 13.88
CA ASP A 130 12.53 -5.69 12.59
C ASP A 130 11.27 -4.91 12.19
N ASP A 131 11.25 -3.61 12.50
CA ASP A 131 10.02 -2.81 12.47
C ASP A 131 9.52 -2.61 11.04
N PRO A 132 8.31 -3.08 10.70
CA PRO A 132 7.80 -2.97 9.34
C PRO A 132 7.51 -1.51 8.96
N TYR A 133 7.21 -0.62 9.91
CA TYR A 133 6.77 0.74 9.61
C TYR A 133 7.90 1.68 9.23
N THR A 134 9.07 1.52 9.85
CA THR A 134 10.23 2.40 9.66
C THR A 134 11.44 1.68 9.05
N GLY A 135 11.43 0.34 9.00
CA GLY A 135 12.56 -0.47 8.55
C GLY A 135 13.72 -0.52 9.56
N GLN A 136 13.51 -0.02 10.79
CA GLN A 136 14.52 -0.01 11.84
C GLN A 136 14.48 -1.31 12.66
N THR A 137 15.65 -1.81 13.04
CA THR A 137 15.75 -2.87 14.05
C THR A 137 15.72 -2.27 15.46
N ILE A 138 14.85 -2.78 16.33
CA ILE A 138 14.66 -2.32 17.71
C ILE A 138 14.83 -3.50 18.67
N ASN A 139 15.83 -3.39 19.56
CA ASN A 139 15.97 -4.34 20.66
C ASN A 139 14.92 -4.03 21.74
N PHE A 140 13.92 -4.90 21.86
CA PHE A 140 12.89 -4.81 22.88
C PHE A 140 13.37 -5.47 24.17
N VAL A 141 13.30 -4.71 25.26
CA VAL A 141 13.35 -5.23 26.63
C VAL A 141 12.13 -4.70 27.36
N ARG A 142 11.35 -5.57 27.99
CA ARG A 142 10.18 -5.17 28.77
C ARG A 142 10.64 -4.28 29.93
N GLY A 143 10.19 -3.04 29.94
CA GLY A 143 10.58 -2.04 30.93
C GLY A 143 10.44 -0.61 30.40
N ARG A 144 10.73 0.37 31.27
CA ARG A 144 10.50 1.80 30.98
C ARG A 144 11.21 2.32 29.72
N THR A 145 12.37 1.75 29.38
CA THR A 145 13.23 2.29 28.31
C THR A 145 12.76 1.92 26.91
N THR A 146 12.26 0.70 26.71
CA THR A 146 12.02 0.12 25.38
C THR A 146 10.58 -0.32 25.17
N SER A 147 9.77 -0.48 26.23
CA SER A 147 8.34 -0.79 26.06
C SER A 147 7.56 0.30 25.31
N ALA A 148 7.94 1.57 25.45
CA ALA A 148 7.32 2.66 24.68
C ALA A 148 7.82 2.72 23.23
N LYS A 149 8.99 2.12 22.93
CA LYS A 149 9.57 2.06 21.58
C LYS A 149 8.95 0.96 20.73
N VAL A 150 8.40 -0.10 21.33
CA VAL A 150 7.66 -1.16 20.65
C VAL A 150 6.23 -1.18 21.15
N GLN A 151 5.33 -0.70 20.30
CA GLN A 151 3.89 -0.67 20.54
C GLN A 151 3.21 -1.77 19.73
N ILE A 152 1.99 -2.13 20.13
CA ILE A 152 1.12 -2.95 19.29
C ILE A 152 0.16 -1.99 18.60
N ASP A 153 0.26 -1.89 17.28
CA ASP A 153 -0.67 -1.12 16.47
C ASP A 153 -1.87 -1.96 16.05
N HIS A 154 -3.01 -1.29 15.93
CA HIS A 154 -4.16 -1.75 15.17
C HIS A 154 -4.01 -1.25 13.73
N VAL A 155 -3.66 -2.12 12.79
CA VAL A 155 -3.35 -1.79 11.39
C VAL A 155 -4.48 -0.97 10.76
N VAL A 156 -5.73 -1.37 11.01
CA VAL A 156 -6.90 -0.48 10.97
C VAL A 156 -7.16 0.03 12.38
N ALA A 157 -6.90 1.32 12.60
CA ALA A 157 -7.02 1.94 13.92
C ALA A 157 -8.43 1.82 14.50
N LEU A 158 -8.56 1.70 15.82
CA LEU A 158 -9.85 1.51 16.51
C LEU A 158 -10.86 2.63 16.21
N GLU A 159 -10.42 3.89 16.16
CA GLU A 159 -11.30 5.00 15.80
C GLU A 159 -11.66 5.00 14.31
N ASN A 160 -10.72 4.63 13.42
CA ASN A 160 -11.03 4.45 12.01
C ASN A 160 -12.05 3.33 11.79
N ALA A 161 -11.94 2.22 12.55
CA ALA A 161 -12.94 1.16 12.55
C ALA A 161 -14.30 1.67 13.04
N TRP A 162 -14.34 2.49 14.10
CA TRP A 162 -15.56 3.12 14.60
C TRP A 162 -16.26 3.95 13.51
N GLN A 163 -15.50 4.82 12.87
CA GLN A 163 -15.89 5.69 11.76
C GLN A 163 -16.42 4.90 10.55
N SER A 164 -15.85 3.73 10.28
CA SER A 164 -16.17 2.87 9.13
C SER A 164 -17.19 1.76 9.40
N GLY A 165 -17.82 1.75 10.59
CA GLY A 165 -18.98 0.90 10.87
C GLY A 165 -18.97 0.15 12.20
N ALA A 166 -17.85 0.13 12.93
CA ALA A 166 -17.76 -0.57 14.22
C ALA A 166 -18.64 0.07 15.32
N ASN A 167 -19.09 1.32 15.12
CA ASN A 167 -20.06 1.99 15.99
C ASN A 167 -21.42 1.27 16.07
N LYS A 168 -21.77 0.44 15.09
CA LYS A 168 -23.01 -0.35 15.04
C LYS A 168 -22.87 -1.76 15.60
N TRP A 169 -21.64 -2.18 15.92
CA TRP A 169 -21.40 -3.56 16.33
C TRP A 169 -21.88 -3.84 17.77
N PRO A 170 -22.21 -5.10 18.09
CA PRO A 170 -22.25 -5.54 19.48
C PRO A 170 -20.85 -5.47 20.11
N ALA A 171 -20.79 -5.43 21.44
CA ALA A 171 -19.51 -5.37 22.18
C ALA A 171 -18.59 -6.55 21.87
N THR A 172 -19.13 -7.77 21.74
CA THR A 172 -18.36 -8.98 21.43
C THR A 172 -17.54 -8.83 20.14
N LYS A 173 -18.15 -8.32 19.07
CA LYS A 173 -17.45 -8.10 17.79
C LYS A 173 -16.40 -7.00 17.88
N ARG A 174 -16.61 -5.96 18.69
CA ARG A 174 -15.56 -4.95 18.97
C ARG A 174 -14.40 -5.55 19.76
N HIS A 175 -14.68 -6.43 20.71
CA HIS A 175 -13.64 -7.11 21.49
C HIS A 175 -12.81 -8.04 20.61
N GLU A 176 -13.46 -8.79 19.71
CA GLU A 176 -12.78 -9.59 18.69
C GLU A 176 -11.87 -8.70 17.84
N PHE A 177 -12.40 -7.63 17.23
CA PHE A 177 -11.59 -6.69 16.42
C PHE A 177 -10.42 -6.07 17.18
N GLY A 178 -10.64 -5.74 18.46
CA GLY A 178 -9.64 -5.11 19.31
C GLY A 178 -8.49 -6.04 19.67
N ASN A 179 -8.67 -7.36 19.60
CA ASN A 179 -7.70 -8.37 20.05
C ASN A 179 -7.28 -9.34 18.94
N ASP A 180 -7.80 -9.19 17.72
CA ASP A 180 -7.50 -10.04 16.57
C ASP A 180 -6.06 -9.85 16.07
N PRO A 181 -5.19 -10.88 16.13
CA PRO A 181 -3.83 -10.82 15.60
C PRO A 181 -3.74 -10.37 14.14
N TYR A 182 -4.77 -10.62 13.32
CA TYR A 182 -4.80 -10.19 11.93
C TYR A 182 -4.80 -8.66 11.77
N ASN A 183 -5.38 -7.95 12.74
CA ASN A 183 -5.37 -6.49 12.82
C ASN A 183 -4.24 -5.93 13.70
N LEU A 184 -3.43 -6.77 14.37
CA LEU A 184 -2.40 -6.32 15.30
C LEU A 184 -0.99 -6.52 14.74
N LEU A 185 -0.09 -5.55 14.98
CA LEU A 185 1.33 -5.64 14.65
C LEU A 185 2.21 -5.01 15.74
N ALA A 186 3.33 -5.64 16.08
CA ALA A 186 4.38 -4.98 16.84
C ALA A 186 5.13 -3.99 15.93
N VAL A 187 5.20 -2.72 16.34
CA VAL A 187 5.76 -1.64 15.52
C VAL A 187 6.51 -0.59 16.34
N ASN A 188 7.28 0.26 15.67
CA ASN A 188 7.93 1.43 16.22
C ASN A 188 6.88 2.38 16.86
N GLY A 189 7.09 2.70 18.14
CA GLY A 189 6.15 3.48 18.95
C GLY A 189 5.93 4.92 18.45
N PRO A 190 6.98 5.69 18.11
CA PRO A 190 6.83 6.99 17.46
C PRO A 190 6.05 6.94 16.14
N ALA A 191 6.35 5.99 15.25
CA ALA A 191 5.62 5.85 13.99
C ALA A 191 4.14 5.53 14.21
N ASN A 192 3.83 4.68 15.20
CA ASN A 192 2.45 4.38 15.58
C ASN A 192 1.71 5.61 16.16
N GLN A 193 2.41 6.44 16.94
CA GLN A 193 1.85 7.69 17.46
C GLN A 193 1.60 8.72 16.34
N GLU A 194 2.50 8.78 15.36
CA GLU A 194 2.33 9.62 14.17
C GLU A 194 1.13 9.17 13.34
N LYS A 195 0.96 7.85 13.15
CA LYS A 195 -0.22 7.26 12.50
C LYS A 195 -1.51 7.65 13.21
N GLY A 196 -1.56 7.50 14.53
CA GLY A 196 -2.77 7.74 15.32
C GLY A 196 -3.98 6.97 14.76
N SER A 197 -5.06 7.71 14.46
CA SER A 197 -6.30 7.17 13.90
C SER A 197 -6.40 7.27 12.37
N ALA A 198 -5.30 7.65 11.69
CA ALA A 198 -5.30 7.89 10.25
C ALA A 198 -5.62 6.62 9.43
N SER A 199 -6.41 6.80 8.37
CA SER A 199 -6.56 5.80 7.32
C SER A 199 -5.35 5.81 6.37
N ALA A 200 -5.30 4.85 5.44
CA ALA A 200 -4.28 4.81 4.39
C ALA A 200 -4.26 6.06 3.48
N ALA A 201 -5.32 6.89 3.52
CA ALA A 201 -5.34 8.17 2.80
C ALA A 201 -4.39 9.22 3.40
N TYR A 202 -4.17 9.16 4.71
CA TYR A 202 -3.50 10.21 5.47
C TYR A 202 -2.18 9.77 6.08
N TRP A 203 -1.96 8.47 6.21
CA TRP A 203 -0.71 7.94 6.73
C TRP A 203 -0.35 6.61 6.06
N LEU A 204 0.92 6.49 5.66
CA LEU A 204 1.54 5.26 5.18
C LEU A 204 2.89 5.08 5.89
N PRO A 205 3.35 3.84 6.08
CA PRO A 205 4.71 3.56 6.56
C PRO A 205 5.79 4.37 5.84
N THR A 206 6.78 4.84 6.59
CA THR A 206 7.95 5.50 6.01
C THR A 206 8.85 4.50 5.28
N ASN A 207 8.86 3.25 5.74
CA ASN A 207 9.39 2.11 4.99
C ASN A 207 8.54 1.84 3.74
N SER A 208 9.00 2.28 2.58
CA SER A 208 8.27 2.11 1.32
C SER A 208 8.12 0.66 0.89
N GLU A 209 9.04 -0.22 1.27
CA GLU A 209 9.01 -1.64 0.90
C GLU A 209 7.82 -2.36 1.54
N TYR A 210 7.36 -1.89 2.72
CA TYR A 210 6.25 -2.49 3.45
C TYR A 210 4.87 -1.95 3.07
N ARG A 211 4.77 -0.89 2.26
CA ARG A 211 3.48 -0.21 2.01
C ARG A 211 2.44 -1.10 1.36
N CYS A 212 2.86 -2.01 0.49
CA CYS A 212 1.96 -2.94 -0.18
C CYS A 212 1.35 -3.94 0.81
N ASP A 213 2.15 -4.51 1.69
CA ASP A 213 1.67 -5.42 2.74
C ASP A 213 0.79 -4.69 3.75
N TYR A 214 1.15 -3.45 4.12
CA TYR A 214 0.32 -2.60 4.99
C TYR A 214 -1.07 -2.35 4.41
N VAL A 215 -1.15 -1.91 3.15
CA VAL A 215 -2.42 -1.66 2.45
C VAL A 215 -3.21 -2.95 2.26
N ALA A 216 -2.56 -4.04 1.83
CA ALA A 216 -3.21 -5.32 1.65
C ALA A 216 -3.80 -5.87 2.96
N ARG A 217 -3.10 -5.71 4.09
CA ARG A 217 -3.61 -6.06 5.42
C ARG A 217 -4.77 -5.18 5.83
N GLN A 218 -4.72 -3.85 5.62
CA GLN A 218 -5.88 -2.99 5.90
C GLN A 218 -7.12 -3.41 5.09
N ILE A 219 -6.94 -3.71 3.79
CA ILE A 219 -8.02 -4.20 2.93
C ILE A 219 -8.61 -5.50 3.48
N GLY A 220 -7.76 -6.46 3.83
CA GLY A 220 -8.17 -7.73 4.41
C GLY A 220 -8.94 -7.55 5.72
N VAL A 221 -8.45 -6.72 6.64
CA VAL A 221 -9.12 -6.42 7.91
C VAL A 221 -10.49 -5.78 7.65
N LYS A 222 -10.57 -4.80 6.76
CA LYS A 222 -11.85 -4.15 6.44
C LYS A 222 -12.84 -5.12 5.80
N ASP A 223 -12.38 -6.03 4.95
CA ASP A 223 -13.21 -7.08 4.36
C ASP A 223 -13.72 -8.08 5.42
N LYS A 224 -12.81 -8.64 6.23
CA LYS A 224 -13.13 -9.57 7.33
C LYS A 224 -14.21 -9.00 8.25
N TYR A 225 -14.09 -7.72 8.60
CA TYR A 225 -14.98 -7.08 9.56
C TYR A 225 -16.18 -6.34 8.93
N GLN A 226 -16.25 -6.27 7.60
CA GLN A 226 -17.27 -5.52 6.85
C GLN A 226 -17.27 -4.03 7.20
N LEU A 227 -16.09 -3.43 7.24
CA LEU A 227 -15.86 -1.99 7.40
C LEU A 227 -15.88 -1.29 6.03
N THR A 228 -16.35 -0.05 6.02
CA THR A 228 -16.32 0.80 4.82
C THR A 228 -14.94 1.43 4.60
N VAL A 229 -14.74 1.94 3.38
CA VAL A 229 -13.65 2.87 3.04
C VAL A 229 -14.24 4.19 2.59
N THR A 230 -13.49 5.29 2.74
CA THR A 230 -13.83 6.52 2.01
C THR A 230 -13.34 6.42 0.57
N SER A 231 -13.87 7.26 -0.31
CA SER A 231 -13.38 7.41 -1.69
C SER A 231 -11.89 7.74 -1.70
N GLN A 232 -11.44 8.64 -0.82
CA GLN A 232 -10.03 9.03 -0.73
C GLN A 232 -9.13 7.90 -0.21
N GLU A 233 -9.59 7.13 0.77
CA GLU A 233 -8.87 5.95 1.25
C GLU A 233 -8.76 4.88 0.17
N LYS A 234 -9.85 4.62 -0.57
CA LYS A 234 -9.84 3.68 -1.68
C LYS A 234 -8.87 4.10 -2.78
N ASP A 235 -8.87 5.37 -3.16
CA ASP A 235 -7.93 5.90 -4.16
C ASP A 235 -6.47 5.80 -3.69
N ALA A 236 -6.19 6.09 -2.41
CA ALA A 236 -4.84 5.96 -1.85
C ALA A 236 -4.38 4.49 -1.81
N MET A 237 -5.25 3.56 -1.42
CA MET A 237 -4.96 2.13 -1.44
C MET A 237 -4.70 1.63 -2.87
N LEU A 238 -5.51 2.04 -3.86
CA LEU A 238 -5.28 1.71 -5.27
C LEU A 238 -3.94 2.28 -5.77
N ALA A 239 -3.61 3.51 -5.40
CA ALA A 239 -2.34 4.14 -5.76
C ALA A 239 -1.12 3.34 -5.25
N VAL A 240 -1.19 2.82 -4.03
CA VAL A 240 -0.15 1.92 -3.50
C VAL A 240 -0.14 0.60 -4.27
N LEU A 241 -1.29 -0.03 -4.50
CA LEU A 241 -1.38 -1.32 -5.19
C LEU A 241 -0.90 -1.26 -6.65
N HIS A 242 -0.97 -0.10 -7.31
CA HIS A 242 -0.36 0.09 -8.64
C HIS A 242 1.16 -0.12 -8.64
N THR A 243 1.82 0.04 -7.49
CA THR A 243 3.27 -0.16 -7.35
C THR A 243 3.67 -1.61 -7.09
N CYS A 244 2.69 -2.48 -6.80
CA CYS A 244 2.88 -3.91 -6.50
C CYS A 244 1.79 -4.77 -7.16
N PRO A 245 1.85 -4.95 -8.49
CA PRO A 245 0.91 -5.81 -9.21
C PRO A 245 0.87 -7.23 -8.65
N GLY A 246 -0.32 -7.78 -8.48
CA GLY A 246 -0.52 -9.14 -7.97
C GLY A 246 -0.47 -9.28 -6.46
N GLN A 247 -0.39 -8.17 -5.71
CA GLN A 247 -0.42 -8.20 -4.24
C GLN A 247 -1.64 -8.98 -3.74
N ALA A 248 -1.39 -9.96 -2.88
CA ALA A 248 -2.42 -10.74 -2.24
C ALA A 248 -2.85 -10.11 -0.91
N VAL A 249 -4.12 -10.28 -0.55
CA VAL A 249 -4.55 -10.12 0.84
C VAL A 249 -3.86 -11.20 1.68
N PRO A 250 -3.19 -10.86 2.79
CA PRO A 250 -2.58 -11.86 3.66
C PRO A 250 -3.65 -12.78 4.25
N ALA A 251 -3.29 -14.05 4.46
CA ALA A 251 -4.16 -14.98 5.16
C ALA A 251 -4.40 -14.51 6.61
N ASP A 252 -5.61 -14.77 7.08
CA ASP A 252 -6.03 -14.63 8.48
C ASP A 252 -5.48 -15.78 9.33
#